data_AF-A0A511XBD9-F1
#
_entry.id   AF-A0A511XBD9-F1
#
_cell.length_a   1.000
_cell.length_b   1.000
_cell.length_c   1.000
_cell.angle_alpha   90.00
_cell.angle_beta   90.00
_cell.angle_gamma   90.00
#
_symmetry.space_group_name_H-M   'P 1'
#
loop_
_entity.id
_entity.type
_entity.pdbx_description
1 polymer ?
#
loop_
_entity_poly.entity_id
_entity_poly.type
_entity_poly.pdbx_seq_one_letter_code
_entity_poly.pdbx_strand_id
1 'polypeptide(L)'
;MIETAEEAPSLETLATAVELSPGYFQRIFKAQTGLTPKAYASASRARKVREGLEQGAKVTDALYDAGFNSNGRFYAQSSAMLGMTPKHYKNGGAHEVLHFAVAQCSLGAILVASSEKGVASILIGDDPEALVLDLQDRFPRAKLIGADPDYEKNIAKVIGFVETPNQGLDLPLDVRGTVFQQRVWQALRQIPAGETVTYAEVARRIGQPTATRAVAGACASNHIAVAIPCHRVIRNDGSLSGYRWGVERKRHLLRREAEAK
;
A
#
# COMPACT_ATOMS: atom_id res chain seq x y z
N MET A 1 24.80 -8.10 0.44
CA MET A 1 24.53 -8.15 -1.01
C MET A 1 23.33 -7.31 -1.41
N ILE A 2 22.10 -7.61 -0.96
CA ILE A 2 20.91 -6.84 -1.38
C ILE A 2 20.95 -5.37 -0.89
N GLU A 3 21.36 -5.13 0.36
CA GLU A 3 21.36 -3.79 0.95
C GLU A 3 22.58 -2.94 0.53
N THR A 4 23.64 -3.57 0.05
CA THR A 4 24.93 -2.93 -0.24
C THR A 4 25.17 -2.70 -1.74
N ALA A 5 24.40 -3.33 -2.63
CA ALA A 5 24.58 -3.19 -4.08
C ALA A 5 23.91 -1.91 -4.61
N GLU A 6 24.57 -1.23 -5.55
CA GLU A 6 24.03 -0.06 -6.27
C GLU A 6 22.81 -0.43 -7.11
N GLU A 7 22.83 -1.59 -7.76
CA GLU A 7 21.70 -2.16 -8.47
C GLU A 7 21.25 -3.47 -7.81
N ALA A 8 19.93 -3.67 -7.68
CA ALA A 8 19.41 -4.87 -7.02
C ALA A 8 19.84 -6.14 -7.79
N PRO A 9 20.57 -7.07 -7.15
CA PRO A 9 21.01 -8.30 -7.81
C PRO A 9 19.81 -9.13 -8.26
N SER A 10 19.96 -9.86 -9.38
CA SER A 10 18.92 -10.77 -9.83
C SER A 10 18.73 -11.94 -8.87
N LEU A 11 17.61 -12.65 -8.98
CA LEU A 11 17.35 -13.83 -8.15
C LEU A 11 18.41 -14.91 -8.41
N GLU A 12 18.85 -15.04 -9.67
CA GLU A 12 19.90 -15.95 -10.10
C GLU A 12 21.24 -15.59 -9.43
N THR A 13 21.62 -14.31 -9.42
CA THR A 13 22.86 -13.87 -8.75
C THR A 13 22.83 -14.14 -7.25
N LEU A 14 21.70 -13.87 -6.59
CA LEU A 14 21.55 -14.11 -5.15
C LEU A 14 21.59 -15.60 -4.81
N ALA A 15 20.95 -16.44 -5.63
CA ALA A 15 20.92 -17.87 -5.42
C ALA A 15 22.28 -18.52 -5.66
N THR A 16 22.99 -18.12 -6.72
CA THR A 16 24.36 -18.56 -7.01
C THR A 16 25.33 -18.20 -5.90
N ALA A 17 25.21 -17.01 -5.31
CA ALA A 17 26.08 -16.57 -4.21
C ALA A 17 25.96 -17.40 -2.93
N VAL A 18 24.88 -18.18 -2.79
CA VAL A 18 24.67 -19.10 -1.67
C VAL A 18 24.58 -20.57 -2.12
N GLU A 19 24.98 -20.86 -3.37
CA GLU A 19 24.99 -22.20 -3.97
C GLU A 19 23.62 -22.92 -3.97
N LEU A 20 22.53 -22.15 -4.08
CA LEU A 20 21.17 -22.68 -4.13
C LEU A 20 20.53 -22.47 -5.52
N SER A 21 19.52 -23.28 -5.82
CA SER A 21 18.67 -23.01 -6.98
C SER A 21 17.77 -21.78 -6.72
N PRO A 22 17.44 -20.97 -7.76
CA PRO A 22 16.65 -19.75 -7.61
C PRO A 22 15.30 -19.95 -6.90
N GLY A 23 14.59 -21.04 -7.25
CA GLY A 23 13.30 -21.37 -6.66
C GLY A 23 13.39 -21.78 -5.19
N TYR A 24 14.42 -22.53 -4.81
CA TYR A 24 14.64 -22.95 -3.43
C TYR A 24 15.07 -21.78 -2.54
N PHE A 25 16.00 -20.94 -3.04
CA PHE A 25 16.41 -19.71 -2.37
C PHE A 25 15.23 -18.78 -2.13
N GLN A 26 14.37 -18.53 -3.12
CA GLN A 26 13.19 -17.67 -2.96
C GLN A 26 12.27 -18.18 -1.85
N ARG A 27 12.06 -19.49 -1.76
CA ARG A 27 11.18 -20.11 -0.75
C ARG A 27 11.76 -19.97 0.65
N ILE A 28 13.04 -20.27 0.84
CA ILE A 28 13.73 -20.10 2.13
C ILE A 28 13.76 -18.63 2.54
N PHE A 29 14.14 -17.75 1.63
CA PHE A 29 14.22 -16.32 1.89
C PHE A 29 12.87 -15.76 2.33
N LYS A 30 11.78 -16.18 1.67
CA LYS A 30 10.42 -15.81 2.08
C LYS A 30 10.00 -16.40 3.42
N ALA A 31 10.40 -17.64 3.72
CA ALA A 31 10.11 -18.26 5.02
C ALA A 31 10.81 -17.54 6.18
N GLN A 32 12.02 -17.02 5.95
CA GLN A 32 12.83 -16.35 6.99
C GLN A 32 12.51 -14.85 7.12
N THR A 33 12.26 -14.15 6.02
CA THR A 33 12.08 -12.69 6.01
C THR A 33 10.62 -12.24 5.84
N GLY A 34 9.71 -13.17 5.58
CA GLY A 34 8.33 -12.89 5.19
C GLY A 34 8.16 -12.33 3.78
N LEU A 35 9.25 -11.92 3.11
CA LEU A 35 9.25 -11.23 1.81
C LEU A 35 9.99 -12.05 0.74
N THR A 36 9.64 -11.84 -0.53
CA THR A 36 10.51 -12.35 -1.61
C THR A 36 11.77 -11.48 -1.72
N PRO A 37 12.90 -12.01 -2.25
CA PRO A 37 14.12 -11.21 -2.42
C PRO A 37 13.90 -9.89 -3.17
N LYS A 38 13.03 -9.90 -4.19
CA LYS A 38 12.63 -8.71 -4.94
C LYS A 38 11.86 -7.69 -4.10
N ALA A 39 10.94 -8.17 -3.25
CA ALA A 39 10.20 -7.31 -2.33
C ALA A 39 11.12 -6.71 -1.27
N TYR A 40 12.04 -7.51 -0.72
CA TYR A 40 13.05 -7.06 0.24
C TYR A 40 14.00 -6.01 -0.37
N ALA A 41 14.50 -6.23 -1.59
CA ALA A 41 15.32 -5.25 -2.31
C ALA A 41 14.56 -3.94 -2.63
N SER A 42 13.25 -4.02 -2.81
CA SER A 42 12.41 -2.84 -3.02
C SER A 42 12.20 -2.08 -1.71
N ALA A 43 11.99 -2.79 -0.59
CA ALA A 43 11.85 -2.21 0.74
C ALA A 43 13.15 -1.56 1.23
N SER A 44 14.30 -2.22 1.04
CA SER A 44 15.62 -1.67 1.40
C SER A 44 15.94 -0.38 0.63
N ARG A 45 15.63 -0.34 -0.68
CA ARG A 45 15.78 0.90 -1.47
C ARG A 45 14.83 1.99 -1.03
N ALA A 46 13.57 1.66 -0.76
CA ALA A 46 12.64 2.63 -0.19
C ALA A 46 13.19 3.20 1.14
N ARG A 47 13.75 2.36 2.02
CA ARG A 47 14.42 2.80 3.26
C ARG A 47 15.55 3.80 2.99
N LYS A 48 16.49 3.51 2.08
CA LYS A 48 17.59 4.43 1.71
C LYS A 48 17.10 5.79 1.19
N VAL A 49 16.08 5.78 0.31
CA VAL A 49 15.47 7.03 -0.19
C VAL A 49 14.91 7.84 0.97
N ARG A 50 14.23 7.17 1.92
CA ARG A 50 13.65 7.83 3.10
C ARG A 50 14.73 8.45 3.98
N GLU A 51 15.78 7.68 4.32
CA GLU A 51 16.92 8.14 5.11
C GLU A 51 17.62 9.36 4.47
N GLY A 52 17.86 9.32 3.15
CA GLY A 52 18.47 10.46 2.45
C GLY A 52 17.58 11.71 2.46
N LEU A 53 16.27 11.54 2.28
CA LEU A 53 15.31 12.65 2.36
C LEU A 53 15.17 13.24 3.77
N GLU A 54 15.31 12.41 4.81
CA GLU A 54 15.33 12.81 6.22
C GLU A 54 16.59 13.61 6.58
N GLN A 55 17.74 13.22 6.04
CA GLN A 55 19.02 13.93 6.18
C GLN A 55 19.09 15.24 5.37
N GLY A 56 17.99 15.64 4.72
CA GLY A 56 17.87 16.91 4.02
C GLY A 56 18.41 16.91 2.59
N ALA A 57 18.89 15.76 2.08
CA ALA A 57 19.40 15.64 0.73
C ALA A 57 18.39 16.13 -0.31
N LYS A 58 18.87 16.60 -1.47
CA LYS A 58 17.96 16.93 -2.57
C LYS A 58 17.27 15.63 -2.99
N VAL A 59 16.01 15.75 -3.41
CA VAL A 59 15.21 14.60 -3.87
C VAL A 59 15.94 13.82 -4.96
N THR A 60 16.66 14.52 -5.84
CA THR A 60 17.50 13.93 -6.88
C THR A 60 18.60 13.04 -6.33
N ASP A 61 19.27 13.50 -5.28
CA ASP A 61 20.49 12.90 -4.73
C ASP A 61 20.12 11.66 -3.89
N ALA A 62 19.12 11.79 -3.02
CA ALA A 62 18.60 10.66 -2.22
C ALA A 62 18.05 9.50 -3.09
N LEU A 63 17.54 9.81 -4.28
CA LEU A 63 17.08 8.80 -5.23
C LEU A 63 18.24 8.20 -6.03
N TYR A 64 19.26 8.99 -6.35
CA TYR A 64 20.47 8.48 -7.00
C TYR A 64 21.22 7.50 -6.09
N ASP A 65 21.43 7.86 -4.82
CA ASP A 65 22.12 7.03 -3.82
C ASP A 65 21.36 5.73 -3.49
N ALA A 66 20.06 5.69 -3.77
CA ALA A 66 19.23 4.50 -3.63
C ALA A 66 19.17 3.62 -4.90
N GLY A 67 19.94 3.95 -5.95
CA GLY A 67 20.10 3.15 -7.16
C GLY A 67 19.05 3.42 -8.26
N PHE A 68 18.46 4.62 -8.33
CA PHE A 68 17.51 4.98 -9.39
C PHE A 68 18.18 5.75 -10.55
N ASN A 69 18.63 5.04 -11.59
CA ASN A 69 19.44 5.61 -12.68
C ASN A 69 18.68 6.18 -13.90
N SER A 70 17.34 6.36 -13.88
CA SER A 70 16.59 6.82 -15.10
C SER A 70 15.42 7.80 -14.87
N ASN A 71 15.60 9.06 -15.28
CA ASN A 71 14.76 10.25 -15.01
C ASN A 71 13.22 10.15 -15.22
N GLY A 72 12.71 9.28 -16.10
CA GLY A 72 11.26 9.19 -16.40
C GLY A 72 10.50 8.13 -15.59
N ARG A 73 11.12 6.97 -15.32
CA ARG A 73 10.58 5.91 -14.44
C ARG A 73 10.85 6.21 -12.95
N PHE A 74 11.82 7.09 -12.71
CA PHE A 74 12.29 7.66 -11.44
C PHE A 74 11.17 8.15 -10.50
N TYR A 75 10.36 9.11 -10.91
CA TYR A 75 9.33 9.70 -10.04
C TYR A 75 8.12 8.79 -9.83
N ALA A 76 7.77 7.98 -10.84
CA ALA A 76 6.64 7.07 -10.76
C ALA A 76 6.94 5.90 -9.80
N GLN A 77 8.15 5.35 -9.85
CA GLN A 77 8.57 4.27 -8.98
C GLN A 77 8.83 4.75 -7.55
N SER A 78 9.41 5.94 -7.36
CA SER A 78 9.58 6.53 -6.03
C SER A 78 8.26 6.92 -5.40
N SER A 79 7.31 7.49 -6.15
CA SER A 79 5.98 7.80 -5.62
C SER A 79 5.16 6.54 -5.31
N ALA A 80 5.32 5.48 -6.10
CA ALA A 80 4.74 4.17 -5.80
C ALA A 80 5.36 3.52 -4.55
N MET A 81 6.65 3.76 -4.29
CA MET A 81 7.34 3.28 -3.09
C MET A 81 7.03 4.10 -1.84
N LEU A 82 6.97 5.43 -1.95
CA LEU A 82 6.73 6.36 -0.84
C LEU A 82 5.24 6.60 -0.55
N GLY A 83 4.34 6.15 -1.42
CA GLY A 83 2.89 6.37 -1.29
C GLY A 83 2.44 7.83 -1.47
N MET A 84 3.37 8.73 -1.81
CA MET A 84 3.16 10.16 -2.11
C MET A 84 4.32 10.69 -2.96
N THR A 85 4.23 11.93 -3.45
CA THR A 85 5.34 12.52 -4.21
C THR A 85 6.55 12.77 -3.29
N PRO A 86 7.81 12.61 -3.77
CA PRO A 86 8.99 12.85 -2.94
C PRO A 86 9.07 14.26 -2.33
N LYS A 87 8.47 15.28 -2.97
CA LYS A 87 8.37 16.64 -2.42
C LYS A 87 7.42 16.70 -1.22
N HIS A 88 6.26 16.03 -1.30
CA HIS A 88 5.36 15.88 -0.15
C HIS A 88 5.99 15.02 0.95
N TYR A 89 6.73 13.97 0.59
CA TYR A 89 7.48 13.14 1.53
C TYR A 89 8.60 13.92 2.24
N LYS A 90 9.39 14.70 1.49
CA LYS A 90 10.42 15.60 2.05
C LYS A 90 9.81 16.69 2.92
N ASN A 91 8.56 17.06 2.69
CA ASN A 91 7.83 17.94 3.60
C ASN A 91 7.16 17.17 4.75
N GLY A 92 7.12 15.83 4.70
CA GLY A 92 6.87 14.90 5.82
C GLY A 92 5.52 14.99 6.51
N GLY A 93 4.57 15.79 6.01
CA GLY A 93 3.44 16.22 6.82
C GLY A 93 3.89 17.13 7.98
N ALA A 94 4.93 17.94 7.78
CA ALA A 94 5.38 18.93 8.75
C ALA A 94 4.17 19.77 9.18
N HIS A 95 3.90 19.75 10.50
CA HIS A 95 2.75 20.38 11.16
C HIS A 95 1.40 19.67 11.01
N GLU A 96 1.36 18.44 10.49
CA GLU A 96 0.12 17.68 10.36
C GLU A 96 -0.11 16.78 11.58
N VAL A 97 -1.33 16.82 12.11
CA VAL A 97 -1.78 15.96 13.21
C VAL A 97 -2.60 14.81 12.62
N LEU A 98 -2.24 13.58 12.97
CA LEU A 98 -3.04 12.40 12.67
C LEU A 98 -3.55 11.78 13.96
N HIS A 99 -4.87 11.68 14.08
CA HIS A 99 -5.47 10.83 15.09
C HIS A 99 -5.45 9.40 14.56
N PHE A 100 -5.04 8.44 15.39
CA PHE A 100 -5.04 7.04 15.00
C PHE A 100 -5.46 6.13 16.15
N ALA A 101 -6.00 4.98 15.79
CA ALA A 101 -6.29 3.91 16.72
C ALA A 101 -5.97 2.56 16.09
N VAL A 102 -5.68 1.59 16.94
CA VAL A 102 -5.59 0.19 16.57
C VAL A 102 -6.69 -0.58 17.29
N ALA A 103 -7.38 -1.44 16.55
CA ALA A 103 -8.47 -2.26 17.06
C ALA A 103 -8.42 -3.65 16.40
N GLN A 104 -9.42 -4.48 16.68
CA GLN A 104 -9.60 -5.81 16.08
C GLN A 104 -10.87 -5.86 15.24
N CYS A 105 -10.80 -6.59 14.12
CA CYS A 105 -11.94 -6.93 13.28
C CYS A 105 -11.82 -8.38 12.79
N SER A 106 -12.78 -8.87 12.02
CA SER A 106 -12.77 -10.26 11.52
C SER A 106 -11.59 -10.57 10.59
N LEU A 107 -10.89 -9.54 10.11
CA LEU A 107 -9.73 -9.66 9.21
C LEU A 107 -8.40 -9.53 9.97
N GLY A 108 -8.42 -9.44 11.30
CA GLY A 108 -7.25 -9.27 12.17
C GLY A 108 -7.18 -7.87 12.79
N ALA A 109 -5.97 -7.44 13.12
CA ALA A 109 -5.70 -6.09 13.58
C ALA A 109 -6.06 -5.08 12.48
N ILE A 110 -6.69 -3.99 12.88
CA ILE A 110 -7.03 -2.86 12.00
C ILE A 110 -6.50 -1.57 12.61
N LEU A 111 -5.78 -0.80 11.81
CA LEU A 111 -5.36 0.55 12.15
C LEU A 111 -6.14 1.53 11.28
N VAL A 112 -6.70 2.56 11.90
CA VAL A 112 -7.29 3.70 11.19
C VAL A 112 -6.56 4.95 11.63
N ALA A 113 -6.20 5.80 10.66
CA ALA A 113 -5.64 7.12 10.91
C ALA A 113 -6.36 8.18 10.08
N SER A 114 -6.66 9.32 10.70
CA SER A 114 -7.36 10.44 10.09
C SER A 114 -6.60 11.74 10.28
N SER A 115 -6.55 12.53 9.22
CA SER A 115 -6.21 13.95 9.28
C SER A 115 -7.47 14.78 9.52
N GLU A 116 -7.32 16.10 9.61
CA GLU A 116 -8.45 17.04 9.63
C GLU A 116 -9.36 16.92 8.39
N LYS A 117 -8.86 16.38 7.28
CA LYS A 117 -9.62 16.21 6.04
C LYS A 117 -10.45 14.92 6.00
N GLY A 118 -10.14 13.96 6.88
CA GLY A 118 -10.78 12.65 6.92
C GLY A 118 -9.81 11.48 7.05
N VAL A 119 -10.32 10.27 6.79
CA VAL A 119 -9.57 9.02 6.94
C VAL A 119 -8.47 8.95 5.89
N ALA A 120 -7.21 8.97 6.33
CA ALA A 120 -6.01 8.95 5.48
C ALA A 120 -5.41 7.54 5.34
N SER A 121 -5.66 6.66 6.32
CA SER A 121 -5.23 5.26 6.29
C SER A 121 -6.24 4.34 6.96
N ILE A 122 -6.48 3.18 6.34
CA ILE A 122 -7.10 1.99 6.93
C ILE A 122 -6.18 0.82 6.56
N LEU A 123 -5.48 0.28 7.54
CA LEU A 123 -4.53 -0.82 7.37
C LEU A 123 -5.05 -2.05 8.11
N ILE A 124 -4.82 -3.24 7.54
CA ILE A 124 -5.27 -4.50 8.14
C ILE A 124 -4.10 -5.49 8.14
N GLY A 125 -3.87 -6.16 9.26
CA GLY A 125 -2.78 -7.11 9.39
C GLY A 125 -2.96 -8.05 10.57
N ASP A 126 -1.98 -8.93 10.77
CA ASP A 126 -1.97 -9.85 11.90
C ASP A 126 -1.23 -9.25 13.11
N ASP A 127 -0.29 -8.33 12.86
CA ASP A 127 0.54 -7.68 13.87
C ASP A 127 0.18 -6.18 13.99
N PRO A 128 -0.44 -5.75 15.12
CA PRO A 128 -0.71 -4.36 15.45
C PRO A 128 0.51 -3.43 15.36
N GLU A 129 1.68 -3.88 15.83
CA GLU A 129 2.89 -3.05 15.88
C GLU A 129 3.39 -2.74 14.46
N ALA A 130 3.38 -3.75 13.58
CA ALA A 130 3.71 -3.56 12.17
C ALA A 130 2.79 -2.53 11.47
N LEU A 131 1.51 -2.42 11.87
CA LEU A 131 0.61 -1.41 11.32
C LEU A 131 0.98 0.01 11.78
N VAL A 132 1.33 0.16 13.05
CA VAL A 132 1.79 1.45 13.60
C VAL A 132 3.10 1.87 12.94
N LEU A 133 4.04 0.94 12.73
CA LEU A 133 5.28 1.19 12.01
C LEU A 133 5.02 1.62 10.56
N ASP A 134 4.10 0.97 9.82
CA ASP A 134 3.71 1.40 8.45
C ASP A 134 3.15 2.83 8.45
N LEU A 135 2.35 3.20 9.46
CA LEU A 135 1.83 4.56 9.62
C LEU A 135 2.97 5.57 9.88
N GLN A 136 3.87 5.28 10.82
CA GLN A 136 5.00 6.15 11.16
C GLN A 136 5.93 6.36 9.97
N ASP A 137 6.31 5.27 9.29
CA ASP A 137 7.15 5.28 8.09
C ASP A 137 6.58 6.15 6.97
N ARG A 138 5.24 6.21 6.88
CA ARG A 138 4.50 6.98 5.88
C ARG A 138 4.35 8.44 6.25
N PHE A 139 4.25 8.75 7.54
CA PHE A 139 4.06 10.11 8.06
C PHE A 139 5.17 10.46 9.08
N PRO A 140 6.46 10.44 8.68
CA PRO A 140 7.59 10.51 9.60
C PRO A 140 7.69 11.85 10.35
N ARG A 141 7.03 12.92 9.87
CA ARG A 141 7.00 14.23 10.54
C ARG A 141 5.61 14.65 11.02
N ALA A 142 4.62 13.77 10.95
CA ALA A 142 3.31 14.04 11.51
C ALA A 142 3.32 13.79 13.02
N LYS A 143 2.51 14.57 13.76
CA LYS A 143 2.22 14.28 15.16
C LYS A 143 1.12 13.23 15.21
N LEU A 144 1.48 12.01 15.60
CA LEU A 144 0.53 10.93 15.82
C LEU A 144 -0.08 11.04 17.22
N ILE A 145 -1.41 11.18 17.28
CA ILE A 145 -2.17 11.27 18.53
C ILE A 145 -3.04 10.01 18.63
N GLY A 146 -2.96 9.31 19.76
CA GLY A 146 -3.82 8.16 20.04
C GLY A 146 -5.29 8.57 20.14
N ALA A 147 -6.19 7.60 19.97
CA ALA A 147 -7.63 7.83 20.01
C ALA A 147 -8.10 8.45 21.33
N ASP A 148 -8.98 9.45 21.21
CA ASP A 148 -9.88 9.87 22.28
C ASP A 148 -11.26 9.19 22.11
N PRO A 149 -12.18 9.30 23.10
CA PRO A 149 -13.50 8.66 23.01
C PRO A 149 -14.35 9.11 21.81
N ASP A 150 -14.11 10.29 21.26
CA ASP A 150 -14.82 10.76 20.07
C ASP A 150 -14.25 10.15 18.80
N TYR A 151 -12.93 9.95 18.74
CA TYR A 151 -12.27 9.26 17.65
C TYR A 151 -12.62 7.76 17.61
N GLU A 152 -12.83 7.12 18.76
CA GLU A 152 -13.31 5.73 18.84
C GLU A 152 -14.62 5.49 18.08
N LYS A 153 -15.52 6.48 18.03
CA LYS A 153 -16.76 6.40 17.24
C LYS A 153 -16.47 6.26 15.74
N ASN A 154 -15.44 6.95 15.25
CA ASN A 154 -15.01 6.83 13.86
C ASN A 154 -14.41 5.45 13.58
N ILE A 155 -13.64 4.90 14.54
CA ILE A 155 -13.11 3.54 14.46
C ILE A 155 -14.24 2.52 14.36
N ALA A 156 -15.26 2.64 15.21
CA ALA A 156 -16.42 1.75 15.21
C ALA A 156 -17.16 1.79 13.86
N LYS A 157 -17.31 2.98 13.24
CA LYS A 157 -17.87 3.10 11.89
C LYS A 157 -17.02 2.38 10.84
N VAL A 158 -15.70 2.53 10.89
CA VAL A 158 -14.80 1.85 9.95
C VAL A 158 -14.85 0.32 10.14
N ILE A 159 -14.85 -0.16 11.38
CA ILE A 159 -14.97 -1.60 11.67
C ILE A 159 -16.31 -2.12 11.15
N GLY A 160 -17.42 -1.47 11.50
CA GLY A 160 -18.75 -1.86 11.02
C GLY A 160 -18.83 -1.92 9.49
N PHE A 161 -18.19 -0.97 8.80
CA PHE A 161 -18.08 -0.97 7.35
C PHE A 161 -17.19 -2.10 6.81
N VAL A 162 -16.08 -2.43 7.46
CA VAL A 162 -15.26 -3.60 7.07
C VAL A 162 -16.03 -4.91 7.24
N GLU A 163 -16.85 -5.00 8.29
CA GLU A 163 -17.75 -6.14 8.53
C GLU A 163 -18.93 -6.19 7.55
N THR A 164 -19.41 -5.04 7.08
CA THR A 164 -20.55 -4.92 6.16
C THR A 164 -20.26 -3.93 5.02
N PRO A 165 -19.39 -4.25 4.03
CA PRO A 165 -18.93 -3.29 3.02
C PRO A 165 -20.02 -2.73 2.09
N ASN A 166 -21.16 -3.41 2.01
CA ASN A 166 -22.34 -3.03 1.26
C ASN A 166 -23.13 -1.86 1.89
N GLN A 167 -22.95 -1.57 3.19
CA GLN A 167 -23.58 -0.41 3.85
C GLN A 167 -22.89 0.92 3.49
N GLY A 168 -21.67 0.88 2.93
CA GLY A 168 -20.88 2.07 2.66
C GLY A 168 -20.24 2.66 3.92
N LEU A 169 -19.32 3.60 3.72
CA LEU A 169 -18.62 4.29 4.80
C LEU A 169 -18.99 5.77 4.79
N ASP A 170 -19.73 6.21 5.81
CA ASP A 170 -20.10 7.61 6.02
C ASP A 170 -19.01 8.35 6.80
N LEU A 171 -17.83 8.45 6.19
CA LEU A 171 -16.70 9.27 6.66
C LEU A 171 -15.96 9.88 5.45
N PRO A 172 -15.49 11.13 5.54
CA PRO A 172 -14.67 11.71 4.49
C PRO A 172 -13.33 10.96 4.39
N LEU A 173 -12.83 10.82 3.16
CA LEU A 173 -11.55 10.17 2.88
C LEU A 173 -10.51 11.20 2.43
N ASP A 174 -9.35 11.18 3.08
CA ASP A 174 -8.18 11.96 2.70
C ASP A 174 -7.26 11.13 1.80
N VAL A 175 -7.62 11.09 0.51
CA VAL A 175 -6.97 10.23 -0.48
C VAL A 175 -5.66 10.84 -1.00
N ARG A 176 -4.53 10.30 -0.54
CA ARG A 176 -3.19 10.78 -0.88
C ARG A 176 -2.48 9.84 -1.87
N GLY A 177 -2.09 10.37 -3.02
CA GLY A 177 -1.37 9.63 -4.06
C GLY A 177 -1.10 10.49 -5.29
N THR A 178 -0.48 9.91 -6.32
CA THR A 178 -0.29 10.57 -7.61
C THR A 178 -1.61 10.78 -8.33
N VAL A 179 -1.65 11.69 -9.31
CA VAL A 179 -2.84 11.92 -10.15
C VAL A 179 -3.34 10.62 -10.79
N PHE A 180 -2.42 9.75 -11.24
CA PHE A 180 -2.78 8.45 -11.79
C PHE A 180 -3.40 7.53 -10.75
N GLN A 181 -2.81 7.43 -9.55
CA GLN A 181 -3.36 6.62 -8.45
C GLN A 181 -4.75 7.11 -8.03
N GLN A 182 -4.92 8.42 -7.87
CA GLN A 182 -6.22 9.02 -7.52
C GLN A 182 -7.29 8.70 -8.56
N ARG A 183 -6.98 8.78 -9.86
CA ARG A 183 -7.90 8.38 -10.93
C ARG A 183 -8.28 6.90 -10.86
N VAL A 184 -7.30 6.03 -10.62
CA VAL A 184 -7.56 4.59 -10.42
C VAL A 184 -8.47 4.39 -9.22
N TRP A 185 -8.13 4.93 -8.05
CA TRP A 185 -8.90 4.74 -6.82
C TRP A 185 -10.31 5.33 -6.91
N GLN A 186 -10.50 6.45 -7.61
CA GLN A 186 -11.82 6.97 -7.93
C GLN A 186 -12.63 5.97 -8.76
N ALA A 187 -12.03 5.38 -9.80
CA ALA A 187 -12.69 4.33 -10.59
C ALA A 187 -13.00 3.06 -9.77
N LEU A 188 -12.13 2.72 -8.79
CA LEU A 188 -12.39 1.60 -7.89
C LEU A 188 -13.62 1.83 -7.01
N ARG A 189 -13.79 3.04 -6.49
CA ARG A 189 -14.95 3.41 -5.65
C ARG A 189 -16.29 3.34 -6.40
N GLN A 190 -16.27 3.31 -7.74
CA GLN A 190 -17.47 3.13 -8.57
C GLN A 190 -17.83 1.66 -8.82
N ILE A 191 -17.04 0.71 -8.31
CA ILE A 191 -17.36 -0.73 -8.41
C ILE A 191 -18.31 -1.07 -7.26
N PRO A 192 -19.55 -1.54 -7.52
CA PRO A 192 -20.49 -1.92 -6.46
C PRO A 192 -19.99 -3.06 -5.58
N ALA A 193 -20.51 -3.16 -4.35
CA ALA A 193 -20.27 -4.33 -3.51
C ALA A 193 -20.85 -5.59 -4.17
N GLY A 194 -20.10 -6.69 -4.10
CA GLY A 194 -20.53 -7.98 -4.67
C GLY A 194 -20.32 -8.05 -6.19
N GLU A 195 -19.64 -7.07 -6.77
CA GLU A 195 -19.17 -7.11 -8.16
C GLU A 195 -17.65 -7.11 -8.22
N THR A 196 -17.11 -7.74 -9.25
CA THR A 196 -15.68 -7.74 -9.55
C THR A 196 -15.41 -7.24 -10.94
N VAL A 197 -14.27 -6.58 -11.11
CA VAL A 197 -13.76 -6.14 -12.41
C VAL A 197 -12.31 -6.57 -12.56
N THR A 198 -11.82 -6.61 -13.78
CA THR A 198 -10.43 -6.91 -14.09
C THR A 198 -9.55 -5.66 -14.06
N TYR A 199 -8.24 -5.84 -13.87
CA TYR A 199 -7.28 -4.73 -14.01
C TYR A 199 -7.37 -4.05 -15.40
N ALA A 200 -7.65 -4.82 -16.45
CA ALA A 200 -7.80 -4.29 -17.80
C ALA A 200 -9.09 -3.46 -17.97
N GLU A 201 -10.18 -3.85 -17.30
CA GLU A 201 -11.40 -3.05 -17.25
C GLU A 201 -11.20 -1.73 -16.53
N VAL A 202 -10.50 -1.73 -15.39
CA VAL A 202 -10.17 -0.48 -14.69
C VAL A 202 -9.31 0.43 -15.57
N ALA A 203 -8.31 -0.14 -16.26
CA ALA A 203 -7.47 0.60 -17.22
C ALA A 203 -8.30 1.26 -18.34
N ARG A 204 -9.30 0.55 -18.88
CA ARG A 204 -10.27 1.10 -19.84
C ARG A 204 -11.14 2.21 -19.23
N ARG A 205 -11.68 2.00 -18.03
CA ARG A 205 -12.53 2.99 -17.32
C ARG A 205 -11.82 4.32 -17.08
N ILE A 206 -10.51 4.29 -16.83
CA ILE A 206 -9.71 5.52 -16.67
C ILE A 206 -9.20 6.11 -18.00
N GLY A 207 -9.58 5.57 -19.15
CA GLY A 207 -9.16 6.04 -20.46
C GLY A 207 -7.70 5.70 -20.82
N GLN A 208 -7.10 4.70 -20.17
CA GLN A 208 -5.73 4.24 -20.46
C GLN A 208 -5.68 2.72 -20.66
N PRO A 209 -6.21 2.16 -21.77
CA PRO A 209 -6.36 0.71 -21.95
C PRO A 209 -5.07 -0.11 -21.85
N THR A 210 -3.92 0.49 -22.14
CA THR A 210 -2.60 -0.16 -22.07
C THR A 210 -1.98 -0.15 -20.66
N ALA A 211 -2.59 0.55 -19.70
CA ALA A 211 -2.03 0.80 -18.37
C ALA A 211 -2.32 -0.30 -17.33
N THR A 212 -2.72 -1.52 -17.73
CA THR A 212 -3.11 -2.63 -16.84
C THR A 212 -2.11 -2.88 -15.71
N ARG A 213 -0.80 -2.91 -16.01
CA ARG A 213 0.24 -3.12 -15.00
C ARG A 213 0.39 -1.94 -14.04
N ALA A 214 0.23 -0.72 -14.53
CA ALA A 214 0.26 0.48 -13.69
C ALA A 214 -0.95 0.54 -12.77
N VAL A 215 -2.14 0.15 -13.25
CA VAL A 215 -3.35 -0.01 -12.42
C VAL A 215 -3.12 -1.03 -11.31
N ALA A 216 -2.52 -2.19 -11.60
CA ALA A 216 -2.20 -3.17 -10.57
C ALA A 216 -1.25 -2.59 -9.49
N GLY A 217 -0.26 -1.78 -9.90
CA GLY A 217 0.60 -1.03 -8.98
C GLY A 217 -0.17 -0.03 -8.12
N ALA A 218 -1.11 0.72 -8.70
CA ALA A 218 -1.96 1.65 -7.97
C ALA A 218 -2.89 0.93 -6.97
N CYS A 219 -3.44 -0.24 -7.31
CA CYS A 219 -4.19 -1.08 -6.38
C CYS A 219 -3.32 -1.55 -5.20
N ALA A 220 -2.07 -1.95 -5.45
CA ALA A 220 -1.14 -2.38 -4.41
C ALA A 220 -0.65 -1.23 -3.51
N SER A 221 -0.71 0.00 -4.02
CA SER A 221 -0.36 1.23 -3.28
C SER A 221 -1.53 1.82 -2.50
N ASN A 222 -2.69 1.16 -2.48
CA ASN A 222 -3.83 1.63 -1.70
C ASN A 222 -3.57 1.44 -0.19
N HIS A 223 -3.81 2.49 0.59
CA HIS A 223 -3.67 2.48 2.05
C HIS A 223 -4.99 2.68 2.79
N ILE A 224 -6.11 2.72 2.08
CA ILE A 224 -7.45 2.87 2.66
C ILE A 224 -8.22 1.59 2.33
N ALA A 225 -7.89 0.51 3.05
CA ALA A 225 -8.47 -0.81 2.85
C ALA A 225 -10.00 -0.75 2.88
N VAL A 226 -10.63 -1.56 2.02
CA VAL A 226 -12.08 -1.70 1.85
C VAL A 226 -12.79 -0.43 1.33
N ALA A 227 -12.51 0.76 1.87
CA ALA A 227 -13.16 2.01 1.47
C ALA A 227 -12.70 2.49 0.08
N ILE A 228 -11.44 2.20 -0.28
CA ILE A 228 -11.02 2.09 -1.68
C ILE A 228 -11.01 0.58 -2.01
N PRO A 229 -12.01 0.06 -2.74
CA PRO A 229 -12.30 -1.38 -2.80
C PRO A 229 -11.41 -2.12 -3.82
N CYS A 230 -10.09 -2.05 -3.65
CA CYS A 230 -9.13 -2.74 -4.52
C CYS A 230 -9.20 -4.28 -4.45
N HIS A 231 -9.88 -4.84 -3.44
CA HIS A 231 -10.20 -6.28 -3.39
C HIS A 231 -11.18 -6.72 -4.48
N ARG A 232 -11.98 -5.79 -5.02
CA ARG A 232 -12.92 -6.05 -6.14
C ARG A 232 -12.23 -6.15 -7.50
N VAL A 233 -10.92 -5.89 -7.58
CA VAL A 233 -10.16 -5.98 -8.84
C VAL A 233 -9.43 -7.30 -8.94
N ILE A 234 -9.70 -8.10 -9.96
CA ILE A 234 -9.13 -9.44 -10.16
C ILE A 234 -8.33 -9.54 -11.47
N ARG A 235 -7.64 -10.66 -11.69
CA ARG A 235 -6.98 -10.93 -12.98
C ARG A 235 -8.01 -11.27 -14.04
N ASN A 236 -7.63 -11.13 -15.32
CA ASN A 236 -8.49 -11.49 -16.45
C ASN A 236 -8.87 -12.98 -16.49
N ASP A 237 -8.03 -13.85 -15.91
CA ASP A 237 -8.29 -15.29 -15.78
C ASP A 237 -9.20 -15.65 -14.58
N GLY A 238 -9.75 -14.64 -13.88
CA GLY A 238 -10.56 -14.82 -12.68
C GLY A 238 -9.78 -15.11 -11.41
N SER A 239 -8.45 -15.32 -11.49
CA SER A 239 -7.66 -15.67 -10.31
C SER A 239 -7.47 -14.48 -9.36
N LEU A 240 -7.48 -14.80 -8.06
CA LEU A 240 -7.17 -13.83 -7.01
C LEU A 240 -5.67 -13.69 -6.86
N SER A 241 -5.18 -12.48 -7.10
CA SER A 241 -3.82 -12.09 -6.80
C SER A 241 -3.77 -10.61 -6.52
N GLY A 242 -2.63 -10.15 -5.99
CA GLY A 242 -2.39 -8.73 -5.78
C GLY A 242 -3.40 -8.16 -4.78
N TYR A 243 -3.04 -8.24 -3.51
CA TYR A 243 -3.72 -7.52 -2.45
C TYR A 243 -2.69 -7.13 -1.41
N ARG A 244 -2.65 -5.85 -1.04
CA ARG A 244 -1.67 -5.32 -0.09
C ARG A 244 -1.68 -6.10 1.22
N TRP A 245 -2.87 -6.50 1.67
CA TRP A 245 -3.09 -7.16 2.96
C TRP A 245 -3.24 -8.70 2.86
N GLY A 246 -2.92 -9.30 1.71
CA GLY A 246 -2.91 -10.75 1.52
C GLY A 246 -4.15 -11.33 0.82
N VAL A 247 -3.95 -12.37 0.01
CA VAL A 247 -5.00 -12.94 -0.86
C VAL A 247 -6.16 -13.56 -0.07
N GLU A 248 -5.90 -14.11 1.13
CA GLU A 248 -6.95 -14.66 1.99
C GLU A 248 -7.97 -13.60 2.41
N ARG A 249 -7.51 -12.43 2.86
CA ARG A 249 -8.39 -11.30 3.22
C ARG A 249 -9.21 -10.81 2.03
N LYS A 250 -8.59 -10.74 0.84
CA LYS A 250 -9.29 -10.42 -0.41
C LYS A 250 -10.42 -11.42 -0.70
N ARG A 251 -10.15 -12.71 -0.54
CA ARG A 251 -11.15 -13.76 -0.74
C ARG A 251 -12.29 -13.67 0.27
N HIS A 252 -11.98 -13.42 1.55
CA HIS A 252 -12.97 -13.24 2.60
C HIS A 252 -13.92 -12.07 2.29
N LEU A 253 -13.36 -10.91 1.93
CA LEU A 253 -14.15 -9.73 1.57
C LEU A 253 -15.06 -9.98 0.36
N LEU A 254 -14.55 -10.65 -0.69
CA LEU A 254 -15.37 -10.97 -1.87
C LEU A 254 -16.52 -11.92 -1.54
N ARG A 255 -16.28 -12.94 -0.69
CA ARG A 255 -17.36 -13.85 -0.25
C ARG A 255 -18.41 -13.11 0.56
N ARG A 256 -17.98 -12.32 1.55
CA ARG A 256 -18.84 -11.49 2.39
C ARG A 256 -19.75 -10.57 1.57
N GLU A 257 -19.19 -9.92 0.57
CA GLU A 257 -19.98 -9.04 -0.31
C GLU A 257 -20.92 -9.81 -1.25
N ALA A 258 -20.61 -11.06 -1.58
CA ALA A 258 -21.47 -11.91 -2.41
C ALA A 258 -22.63 -12.55 -1.62
N GLU A 259 -22.43 -12.85 -0.34
CA GLU A 259 -23.45 -13.40 0.57
C GLU A 259 -24.46 -12.35 1.03
N ALA A 260 -24.07 -11.08 1.02
CA ALA A 260 -24.92 -9.96 1.42
C ALA A 260 -25.69 -9.31 0.25
N LYS A 261 -25.69 -9.96 -0.93
CA LYS A 261 -26.50 -9.61 -2.11
C LYS A 261 -27.89 -10.21 -2.00
#